data_AF-A0A6P0XI14-F1
#
_entry.id   AF-A0A6P0XI14-F1
#
_cell.length_a   1.000
_cell.length_b   1.000
_cell.length_c   1.000
_cell.angle_alpha   90.00
_cell.angle_beta   90.00
_cell.angle_gamma   90.00
#
_symmetry.space_group_name_H-M   'P 1'
#
loop_
_entity.id
_entity.type
_entity.pdbx_description
1 polymer ?
#
loop_
_entity_poly.entity_id
_entity_poly.type
_entity_poly.pdbx_seq_one_letter_code
_entity_poly.pdbx_strand_id
1 'polypeptide(L)'
;MKSRSGAPQQALRDLERAFKNFLTIPKCGFPKFKKKGKKDSFYLEGSIKIIQGNYIKLPRIGIVKTYEILPACRVKNVRISKGAGDWYISFKYDYQPNPTPKEGDIIGVDVGINALATCSDGRKFSNVKAYKQAKKRLTRYQRRVSKKKIGSKNRAKAVKRLAKAHKKVAYIRANALHKLTTWLAKNHSTIVIEDLNVSGMLKNHKLASAIADCGFYEFKRQLTYKCQWYDSELVIADRFYPSSQL
;
A
#
# COMPACT_ATOMS: atom_id res chain seq x y z
N MET A 1 16.15 35.97 10.81
CA MET A 1 16.02 34.74 11.63
C MET A 1 16.10 33.51 10.71
N LYS A 2 17.23 32.80 10.65
CA LYS A 2 17.35 31.58 9.83
C LYS A 2 16.38 30.53 10.41
N SER A 3 15.34 30.15 9.66
CA SER A 3 14.40 29.11 10.08
C SER A 3 15.19 27.86 10.48
N ARG A 4 15.05 27.41 11.73
CA ARG A 4 15.62 26.13 12.16
C ARG A 4 15.18 25.07 11.16
N SER A 5 16.15 24.39 10.54
CA SER A 5 15.89 23.39 9.51
C SER A 5 14.90 22.34 10.05
N GLY A 6 13.74 22.16 9.40
CA GLY A 6 12.71 21.23 9.85
C GLY A 6 13.11 19.74 9.76
N ALA A 7 14.14 19.42 8.96
CA ALA A 7 14.58 18.03 8.76
C ALA A 7 15.21 17.39 10.03
N PRO A 8 16.17 18.01 10.75
CA PRO A 8 16.65 17.55 12.05
C PRO A 8 15.54 17.37 13.09
N GLN A 9 14.60 18.32 13.19
CA GLN A 9 13.48 18.23 14.12
C GLN A 9 12.58 17.03 13.79
N GLN A 10 12.29 16.80 12.51
CA GLN A 10 11.54 15.64 12.08
C GLN A 10 12.29 14.32 12.34
N ALA A 11 13.63 14.32 12.29
CA ALA A 11 14.42 13.14 12.65
C ALA A 11 14.26 12.77 14.13
N LEU A 12 14.20 13.76 15.03
CA LEU A 12 13.90 13.55 16.45
C LEU A 12 12.48 13.00 16.66
N ARG A 13 11.48 13.54 15.96
CA ARG A 13 10.10 13.01 16.01
C ARG A 13 9.99 11.59 15.46
N ASP A 14 10.72 11.28 14.40
CA ASP A 14 10.79 9.93 13.83
C ASP A 14 11.44 8.95 14.85
N LEU A 15 12.43 9.40 15.62
CA LEU A 15 13.09 8.63 16.69
C LEU A 15 12.16 8.38 17.87
N GLU A 16 11.51 9.43 18.38
CA GLU A 16 10.53 9.36 19.47
C GLU A 16 9.42 8.35 19.14
N ARG A 17 8.85 8.42 17.92
CA ARG A 17 7.86 7.46 17.44
C ARG A 17 8.41 6.04 17.40
N ALA A 18 9.66 5.85 16.97
CA ALA A 18 10.26 4.53 16.92
C ALA A 18 10.42 3.92 18.33
N PHE A 19 10.81 4.72 19.33
CA PHE A 19 10.87 4.28 20.72
C PHE A 19 9.49 4.00 21.31
N LYS A 20 8.50 4.88 21.05
CA LYS A 20 7.11 4.63 21.45
C LYS A 20 6.62 3.28 20.90
N ASN A 21 6.86 3.00 19.63
CA ASN A 21 6.50 1.72 19.02
C ASN A 21 7.25 0.54 19.64
N PHE A 22 8.54 0.69 19.93
CA PHE A 22 9.35 -0.34 20.60
C PHE A 22 8.77 -0.70 21.98
N LEU A 23 8.31 0.30 22.74
CA LEU A 23 7.77 0.11 24.08
C LEU A 23 6.32 -0.40 24.10
N THR A 24 5.50 -0.03 23.10
CA THR A 24 4.06 -0.29 23.11
C THR A 24 3.62 -1.47 22.25
N ILE A 25 4.35 -1.78 21.17
CA ILE A 25 3.96 -2.82 20.21
C ILE A 25 4.70 -4.13 20.57
N PRO A 26 3.97 -5.21 20.91
CA PRO A 26 4.58 -6.50 21.19
C PRO A 26 5.46 -6.99 20.03
N LYS A 27 6.61 -7.56 20.34
CA LYS A 27 7.60 -8.09 19.36
C LYS A 27 8.20 -7.01 18.43
N CYS A 28 8.04 -5.73 18.73
CA CYS A 28 8.77 -4.68 18.04
C CYS A 28 10.24 -4.69 18.50
N GLY A 29 11.17 -4.77 17.56
CA GLY A 29 12.60 -4.75 17.89
C GLY A 29 13.12 -3.33 18.16
N PHE A 30 14.28 -3.24 18.83
CA PHE A 30 14.92 -1.97 19.14
C PHE A 30 15.13 -1.08 17.89
N PRO A 31 14.90 0.25 17.97
CA PRO A 31 15.09 1.18 16.85
C PRO A 31 16.49 1.11 16.25
N LYS A 32 16.59 1.14 14.91
CA LYS A 32 17.86 1.08 14.18
C LYS A 32 18.04 2.31 13.30
N PHE A 33 19.26 2.83 13.25
CA PHE A 33 19.60 3.92 12.34
C PHE A 33 19.34 3.57 10.87
N LYS A 34 18.89 4.56 10.10
CA LYS A 34 18.74 4.43 8.65
C LYS A 34 20.12 4.23 8.01
N LYS A 35 20.18 3.40 6.97
CA LYS A 35 21.40 3.14 6.20
C LYS A 35 21.23 3.69 4.78
N LYS A 36 22.25 4.39 4.28
CA LYS A 36 22.28 4.89 2.90
C LYS A 36 22.03 3.75 1.90
N GLY A 37 21.19 3.99 0.90
CA GLY A 37 20.79 3.01 -0.10
C GLY A 37 19.70 2.03 0.36
N LYS A 38 19.22 2.14 1.62
CA LYS A 38 18.12 1.33 2.15
C LYS A 38 17.00 2.25 2.64
N LYS A 39 15.87 2.25 1.91
CA LYS A 39 14.68 3.08 2.22
C LYS A 39 15.03 4.58 2.29
N ASP A 40 15.81 5.05 1.32
CA ASP A 40 16.25 6.45 1.24
C ASP A 40 15.01 7.36 1.22
N SER A 41 14.96 8.27 2.20
CA SER A 41 13.87 9.22 2.35
C SER A 41 14.32 10.42 3.17
N PHE A 42 13.77 11.59 2.86
CA PHE A 42 14.03 12.82 3.60
C PHE A 42 12.77 13.68 3.66
N TYR A 43 12.71 14.50 4.72
CA TYR A 43 11.59 15.39 5.00
C TYR A 43 11.94 16.79 4.51
N LEU A 44 10.96 17.46 3.89
CA LEU A 44 11.04 18.86 3.51
C LEU A 44 9.84 19.62 4.05
N GLU A 45 10.09 20.83 4.48
CA GLU A 45 9.11 21.80 4.96
C GLU A 45 9.54 23.20 4.51
N GLY A 46 8.59 24.14 4.49
CA GLY A 46 8.83 25.53 4.09
C GLY A 46 8.11 25.88 2.79
N SER A 47 8.83 26.46 1.83
CA SER A 47 8.27 27.00 0.59
C SER A 47 7.88 25.90 -0.42
N ILE A 48 6.88 25.10 -0.06
CA ILE A 48 6.29 24.07 -0.93
C ILE A 48 5.03 24.64 -1.57
N LYS A 49 4.97 24.64 -2.90
CA LYS A 49 3.81 25.14 -3.63
C LYS A 49 3.52 24.25 -4.83
N ILE A 50 2.29 23.76 -4.91
CA ILE A 50 1.76 23.14 -6.13
C ILE A 50 1.49 24.30 -7.09
N ILE A 51 2.11 24.26 -8.28
CA ILE A 51 2.01 25.36 -9.25
C ILE A 51 0.74 25.16 -10.06
N GLN A 52 0.75 24.20 -11.00
CA GLN A 52 -0.39 23.79 -11.81
C GLN A 52 -0.11 22.39 -12.38
N GLY A 53 -1.18 21.61 -12.57
CA GLY A 53 -1.11 20.26 -13.13
C GLY A 53 -0.24 19.33 -12.30
N ASN A 54 0.90 18.94 -12.86
CA ASN A 54 1.86 18.01 -12.27
C ASN A 54 3.19 18.68 -11.89
N TYR A 55 3.20 19.97 -11.58
CA TYR A 55 4.40 20.68 -11.14
C TYR A 55 4.31 21.11 -9.68
N ILE A 56 5.37 20.83 -8.93
CA ILE A 56 5.52 21.23 -7.52
C ILE A 56 6.87 21.90 -7.29
N LYS A 57 6.84 23.07 -6.64
CA LYS A 57 8.03 23.77 -6.15
C LYS A 57 8.40 23.22 -4.78
N LEU A 58 9.66 22.83 -4.63
CA LEU A 58 10.23 22.28 -3.41
C LEU A 58 11.38 23.17 -2.91
N PRO A 59 11.56 23.29 -1.59
CA PRO A 59 12.67 24.06 -1.03
C PRO A 59 14.01 23.45 -1.45
N ARG A 60 14.96 24.29 -1.87
CA ARG A 60 16.33 23.93 -2.33
C ARG A 60 16.44 23.07 -3.59
N ILE A 61 15.39 22.33 -3.95
CA ILE A 61 15.37 21.49 -5.16
C ILE A 61 14.84 22.29 -6.36
N GLY A 62 13.92 23.23 -6.14
CA GLY A 62 13.28 23.99 -7.21
C GLY A 62 12.00 23.32 -7.71
N ILE A 63 11.65 23.55 -8.97
CA ILE A 63 10.42 23.06 -9.59
C ILE A 63 10.66 21.65 -10.14
N VAL A 64 9.81 20.70 -9.76
CA VAL A 64 9.87 19.32 -10.25
C VAL A 64 8.54 18.90 -10.85
N LYS A 65 8.61 18.04 -11.87
CA LYS A 65 7.46 17.45 -12.55
C LYS A 65 7.13 16.08 -11.96
N THR A 66 5.85 15.82 -11.66
CA THR A 66 5.31 14.54 -11.22
C THR A 66 4.64 13.81 -12.39
N TYR A 67 4.46 12.49 -12.24
CA TYR A 67 3.69 11.71 -13.21
C TYR A 67 2.18 11.94 -13.06
N GLU A 68 1.72 12.09 -11.82
CA GLU A 68 0.32 12.31 -11.48
C GLU A 68 0.02 13.81 -11.40
N ILE A 69 -1.22 14.17 -11.73
CA ILE A 69 -1.77 15.50 -11.48
C ILE A 69 -1.91 15.67 -9.97
N LEU A 70 -1.49 16.82 -9.47
CA LEU A 70 -1.52 17.11 -8.04
C LEU A 70 -2.83 17.82 -7.67
N PRO A 71 -3.42 17.49 -6.50
CA PRO A 71 -4.61 18.19 -6.02
C PRO A 71 -4.29 19.66 -5.75
N ALA A 72 -5.22 20.55 -6.09
CA ALA A 72 -5.11 21.97 -5.79
C ALA A 72 -5.30 22.20 -4.28
N CYS A 73 -4.22 22.02 -3.51
CA CYS A 73 -4.26 22.10 -2.05
C CYS A 73 -2.99 22.76 -1.50
N ARG A 74 -3.08 23.27 -0.25
CA ARG A 74 -1.93 23.82 0.45
C ARG A 74 -1.13 22.70 1.11
N VAL A 75 0.13 22.56 0.71
CA VAL A 75 1.04 21.54 1.25
C VAL A 75 2.00 22.16 2.25
N LYS A 76 1.90 21.76 3.52
CA LYS A 76 2.79 22.25 4.60
C LYS A 76 4.16 21.58 4.57
N ASN A 77 4.17 20.26 4.38
CA ASN A 77 5.37 19.46 4.34
C ASN A 77 5.23 18.30 3.35
N VAL A 78 6.37 17.79 2.90
CA VAL A 78 6.44 16.61 2.04
C VAL A 78 7.51 15.66 2.57
N ARG A 79 7.34 14.37 2.29
CA ARG A 79 8.40 13.39 2.40
C ARG A 79 8.77 12.90 1.01
N ILE A 80 10.05 13.06 0.66
CA ILE A 80 10.60 12.52 -0.57
C ILE A 80 11.19 11.15 -0.26
N SER A 81 10.86 10.15 -1.06
CA SER A 81 11.35 8.79 -0.90
C SER A 81 11.80 8.19 -2.22
N LYS A 82 12.74 7.23 -2.16
CA LYS A 82 13.25 6.52 -3.32
C LYS A 82 12.86 5.05 -3.26
N GLY A 83 12.24 4.55 -4.33
CA GLY A 83 11.78 3.16 -4.42
C GLY A 83 11.92 2.62 -5.83
N ALA A 84 12.54 1.44 -5.97
CA ALA A 84 12.74 0.74 -7.25
C ALA A 84 13.41 1.57 -8.38
N GLY A 85 14.10 2.65 -8.02
CA GLY A 85 14.77 3.54 -8.96
C GLY A 85 14.03 4.85 -9.24
N ASP A 86 12.81 5.00 -8.72
CA ASP A 86 11.97 6.17 -8.89
C ASP A 86 11.91 6.98 -7.59
N TRP A 87 11.64 8.27 -7.71
CA TRP A 87 11.43 9.18 -6.59
C TRP A 87 9.93 9.47 -6.44
N TYR A 88 9.47 9.49 -5.20
CA TYR A 88 8.08 9.77 -4.84
C TYR A 88 8.02 10.93 -3.87
N ILE A 89 7.01 11.76 -4.04
CA ILE A 89 6.65 12.84 -3.11
C ILE A 89 5.37 12.39 -2.41
N SER A 90 5.37 12.38 -1.08
CA SER A 90 4.16 12.14 -0.30
C SER A 90 3.86 13.31 0.63
N PHE A 91 2.60 13.69 0.69
CA PHE A 91 2.06 14.68 1.59
C PHE A 91 0.63 14.32 1.96
N LYS A 92 0.09 15.00 2.96
CA LYS A 92 -1.30 14.86 3.38
C LYS A 92 -2.06 16.12 2.99
N TYR A 93 -3.31 15.95 2.63
CA TYR A 93 -4.25 17.03 2.38
C TYR A 93 -5.64 16.57 2.84
N ASP A 94 -6.48 17.53 3.18
CA ASP A 94 -7.87 17.26 3.56
C ASP A 94 -8.66 16.92 2.30
N TYR A 95 -9.37 15.80 2.35
CA TYR A 95 -10.16 15.30 1.23
C TYR A 95 -11.57 15.06 1.75
N GLN A 96 -12.54 15.72 1.11
CA GLN A 96 -13.96 15.45 1.33
C GLN A 96 -14.42 14.48 0.24
N PRO A 97 -14.72 13.22 0.61
CA PRO A 97 -15.24 12.27 -0.35
C PRO A 97 -16.69 12.58 -0.67
N ASN A 98 -17.10 12.34 -1.91
CA ASN A 98 -18.50 12.49 -2.33
C ASN A 98 -19.18 11.11 -2.22
N PRO A 99 -20.24 10.99 -1.42
CA PRO A 99 -21.07 9.79 -1.39
C PRO A 99 -21.62 9.47 -2.78
N THR A 100 -21.91 8.19 -3.02
CA THR A 100 -22.54 7.74 -4.27
C THR A 100 -23.91 7.15 -3.95
N PRO A 101 -24.94 7.39 -4.80
CA PRO A 101 -26.19 6.65 -4.67
C PRO A 101 -25.90 5.16 -4.80
N LYS A 102 -26.50 4.36 -3.92
CA LYS A 102 -26.33 2.90 -3.91
C LYS A 102 -27.48 2.28 -4.70
N GLU A 103 -27.16 1.37 -5.58
CA GLU A 103 -28.16 0.62 -6.35
C GLU A 103 -28.46 -0.73 -5.70
N GLY A 104 -27.49 -1.31 -4.99
CA GLY A 104 -27.66 -2.55 -4.25
C GLY A 104 -27.76 -2.32 -2.74
N ASP A 105 -28.58 -3.13 -2.08
CA ASP A 105 -28.73 -3.09 -0.63
C ASP A 105 -27.56 -3.82 0.05
N ILE A 106 -27.66 -5.14 0.18
CA ILE A 106 -26.70 -5.94 0.96
C ILE A 106 -25.95 -6.89 0.02
N ILE A 107 -24.62 -6.92 0.13
CA ILE A 107 -23.77 -7.87 -0.61
C ILE A 107 -22.82 -8.62 0.32
N GLY A 108 -22.88 -9.95 0.27
CA GLY A 108 -21.89 -10.83 0.90
C GLY A 108 -20.70 -11.05 -0.03
N VAL A 109 -19.48 -10.96 0.50
CA VAL A 109 -18.23 -11.09 -0.27
C VAL A 109 -17.30 -12.10 0.38
N ASP A 110 -17.11 -13.23 -0.30
CA ASP A 110 -16.08 -14.23 0.04
C ASP A 110 -14.81 -13.97 -0.77
N VAL A 111 -13.66 -13.80 -0.11
CA VAL A 111 -12.37 -13.59 -0.76
C VAL A 111 -11.50 -14.84 -0.73
N GLY A 112 -11.06 -15.27 -1.91
CA GLY A 112 -10.42 -16.58 -2.07
C GLY A 112 -9.09 -16.55 -2.83
N ILE A 113 -8.50 -17.74 -2.94
CA ILE A 113 -7.30 -17.96 -3.77
C ILE A 113 -7.68 -18.22 -5.24
N ASN A 114 -8.82 -18.88 -5.46
CA ASN A 114 -9.29 -19.26 -6.79
C ASN A 114 -9.85 -18.06 -7.56
N ALA A 115 -10.86 -17.41 -6.97
CA ALA A 115 -11.36 -16.09 -7.34
C ALA A 115 -10.90 -15.07 -6.29
N LEU A 116 -10.66 -13.83 -6.70
CA LEU A 116 -10.28 -12.75 -5.78
C LEU A 116 -11.43 -12.44 -4.82
N ALA A 117 -12.65 -12.43 -5.35
CA ALA A 117 -13.88 -12.31 -4.60
C ALA A 117 -15.04 -13.01 -5.32
N THR A 118 -15.93 -13.65 -4.57
CA THR A 118 -17.23 -14.15 -5.01
C THR A 118 -18.29 -13.41 -4.23
N CYS A 119 -19.26 -12.84 -4.93
CA CYS A 119 -20.33 -12.05 -4.34
C CYS A 119 -21.63 -12.87 -4.25
N SER A 120 -22.49 -12.53 -3.29
CA SER A 120 -23.81 -13.18 -3.11
C SER A 120 -24.76 -12.97 -4.30
N ASP A 121 -24.55 -11.93 -5.11
CA ASP A 121 -25.27 -11.67 -6.38
C ASP A 121 -24.78 -12.54 -7.56
N GLY A 122 -23.87 -13.49 -7.30
CA GLY A 122 -23.28 -14.38 -8.29
C GLY A 122 -22.09 -13.79 -9.05
N ARG A 123 -21.76 -12.50 -8.88
CA ARG A 123 -20.60 -11.89 -9.54
C ARG A 123 -19.30 -12.46 -8.99
N LYS A 124 -18.36 -12.74 -9.90
CA LYS A 124 -17.03 -13.29 -9.57
C LYS A 124 -15.92 -12.39 -10.09
N PHE A 125 -15.03 -11.99 -9.19
CA PHE A 125 -13.84 -11.22 -9.53
C PHE A 125 -12.64 -12.16 -9.64
N SER A 126 -12.00 -12.19 -10.81
CA SER A 126 -10.89 -13.09 -11.05
C SER A 126 -9.64 -12.68 -10.27
N ASN A 127 -8.91 -13.67 -9.75
CA ASN A 127 -7.61 -13.44 -9.13
C ASN A 127 -6.53 -13.39 -10.21
N VAL A 128 -5.87 -12.23 -10.34
CA VAL A 128 -4.78 -12.01 -11.31
C VAL A 128 -3.59 -12.94 -11.05
N LYS A 129 -3.39 -13.42 -9.81
CA LYS A 129 -2.28 -14.31 -9.43
C LYS A 129 -0.92 -13.75 -9.87
N ALA A 130 -0.74 -12.44 -9.69
CA ALA A 130 0.36 -11.66 -10.25
C ALA A 130 1.74 -12.17 -9.81
N TYR A 131 1.88 -12.56 -8.54
CA TYR A 131 3.12 -13.15 -8.04
C TYR A 131 3.37 -14.52 -8.67
N LYS A 132 2.34 -15.37 -8.78
CA LYS A 132 2.46 -16.71 -9.41
C LYS A 132 2.99 -16.58 -10.84
N GLN A 133 2.43 -15.67 -11.64
CA GLN A 133 2.87 -15.41 -13.01
C GLN A 133 4.32 -14.90 -13.07
N ALA A 134 4.71 -14.02 -12.14
CA ALA A 134 6.04 -13.42 -12.12
C ALA A 134 7.12 -14.31 -11.44
N LYS A 135 6.74 -15.40 -10.78
CA LYS A 135 7.60 -16.22 -9.91
C LYS A 135 8.89 -16.64 -10.59
N LYS A 136 8.81 -17.27 -11.78
CA LYS A 136 10.00 -17.71 -12.54
C LYS A 136 10.99 -16.56 -12.80
N ARG A 137 10.47 -15.38 -13.18
CA ARG A 137 11.29 -14.18 -13.44
C ARG A 137 11.90 -13.62 -12.17
N LEU A 138 11.13 -13.54 -11.07
CA LEU A 138 11.62 -13.07 -9.77
C LEU A 138 12.73 -13.98 -9.23
N THR A 139 12.55 -15.31 -9.27
CA THR A 139 13.56 -16.27 -8.85
C THR A 139 14.86 -16.11 -9.66
N ARG A 140 14.76 -15.93 -10.98
CA ARG A 140 15.93 -15.67 -11.84
C ARG A 140 16.66 -14.39 -11.42
N TYR A 141 15.94 -13.31 -11.13
CA TYR A 141 16.54 -12.05 -10.70
C TYR A 141 17.15 -12.15 -9.30
N GLN A 142 16.51 -12.85 -8.37
CA GLN A 142 17.06 -13.14 -7.04
C GLN A 142 18.36 -13.94 -7.14
N ARG A 143 18.40 -15.02 -7.94
CA ARG A 143 19.62 -15.81 -8.19
C ARG A 143 20.74 -14.94 -8.77
N ARG A 144 20.43 -14.07 -9.74
CA ARG A 144 21.40 -13.12 -10.32
C ARG A 144 21.94 -12.11 -9.30
N VAL A 145 21.11 -11.67 -8.35
CA VAL A 145 21.58 -10.81 -7.26
C VAL A 145 22.52 -11.61 -6.37
N SER A 146 22.12 -12.81 -5.94
CA SER A 146 22.90 -13.66 -5.02
C SER A 146 24.30 -13.95 -5.54
N LYS A 147 24.43 -14.35 -6.82
CA LYS A 147 25.70 -14.68 -7.47
C LYS A 147 26.67 -13.50 -7.66
N LYS A 148 26.26 -12.25 -7.38
CA LYS A 148 27.10 -11.06 -7.60
C LYS A 148 27.75 -10.58 -6.31
N LYS A 149 29.04 -10.23 -6.38
CA LYS A 149 29.85 -9.67 -5.28
C LYS A 149 29.11 -8.53 -4.58
N ILE A 150 29.00 -8.62 -3.25
CA ILE A 150 28.41 -7.59 -2.40
C ILE A 150 29.17 -6.27 -2.60
N GLY A 151 28.44 -5.14 -2.67
CA GLY A 151 29.02 -3.82 -2.93
C GLY A 151 29.37 -3.50 -4.39
N SER A 152 29.42 -4.49 -5.29
CA SER A 152 29.76 -4.24 -6.69
C SER A 152 28.69 -3.42 -7.44
N LYS A 153 29.12 -2.58 -8.40
CA LYS A 153 28.21 -1.86 -9.32
C LYS A 153 27.26 -2.81 -10.06
N ASN A 154 27.75 -4.00 -10.41
CA ASN A 154 26.96 -5.04 -11.06
C ASN A 154 25.85 -5.61 -10.17
N ARG A 155 26.12 -5.81 -8.87
CA ARG A 155 25.08 -6.22 -7.91
C ARG A 155 24.04 -5.12 -7.75
N ALA A 156 24.44 -3.86 -7.66
CA ALA A 156 23.52 -2.72 -7.57
C ALA A 156 22.56 -2.67 -8.77
N LYS A 157 23.06 -2.86 -10.00
CA LYS A 157 22.24 -2.97 -11.22
C LYS A 157 21.24 -4.14 -11.12
N ALA A 158 21.68 -5.31 -10.64
CA ALA A 158 20.81 -6.48 -10.47
C ALA A 158 19.71 -6.27 -9.41
N VAL A 159 20.05 -5.67 -8.27
CA VAL A 159 19.09 -5.32 -7.21
C VAL A 159 18.04 -4.33 -7.73
N LYS A 160 18.45 -3.33 -8.52
CA LYS A 160 17.50 -2.38 -9.15
C LYS A 160 16.51 -3.11 -10.07
N ARG A 161 16.97 -4.06 -10.90
CA ARG A 161 16.09 -4.87 -11.77
C ARG A 161 15.12 -5.73 -10.95
N LEU A 162 15.60 -6.35 -9.89
CA LEU A 162 14.75 -7.13 -8.97
C LEU A 162 13.69 -6.25 -8.30
N ALA A 163 14.08 -5.07 -7.79
CA ALA A 163 13.16 -4.13 -7.16
C ALA A 163 12.06 -3.64 -8.12
N LYS A 164 12.41 -3.34 -9.38
CA LYS A 164 11.41 -3.01 -10.42
C LYS A 164 10.43 -4.14 -10.69
N ALA A 165 10.90 -5.38 -10.72
CA ALA A 165 10.03 -6.54 -10.91
C ALA A 165 9.05 -6.74 -9.74
N HIS A 166 9.53 -6.60 -8.50
CA HIS A 166 8.65 -6.63 -7.32
C HIS A 166 7.64 -5.47 -7.33
N LYS A 167 8.07 -4.25 -7.66
CA LYS A 167 7.18 -3.08 -7.81
C LYS A 167 6.04 -3.36 -8.79
N LYS A 168 6.34 -3.93 -9.97
CA LYS A 168 5.32 -4.29 -10.96
C LYS A 168 4.28 -5.27 -10.41
N VAL A 169 4.72 -6.31 -9.69
CA VAL A 169 3.80 -7.28 -9.06
C VAL A 169 2.92 -6.61 -8.01
N ALA A 170 3.51 -5.78 -7.13
CA ALA A 170 2.76 -5.06 -6.12
C ALA A 170 1.69 -4.13 -6.73
N TYR A 171 2.02 -3.43 -7.81
CA TYR A 171 1.07 -2.53 -8.49
C TYR A 171 -0.08 -3.27 -9.17
N ILE A 172 0.18 -4.41 -9.82
CA ILE A 172 -0.89 -5.22 -10.42
C ILE A 172 -1.89 -5.68 -9.34
N ARG A 173 -1.38 -6.14 -8.20
CA ARG A 173 -2.20 -6.58 -7.07
C ARG A 173 -3.00 -5.43 -6.47
N ALA A 174 -2.33 -4.30 -6.19
CA ALA A 174 -2.98 -3.12 -5.64
C ALA A 174 -4.09 -2.61 -6.55
N ASN A 175 -3.86 -2.58 -7.88
CA ASN A 175 -4.87 -2.17 -8.85
C ASN A 175 -6.10 -3.09 -8.82
N ALA A 176 -5.92 -4.41 -8.77
CA ALA A 176 -7.03 -5.36 -8.68
C ALA A 176 -7.86 -5.14 -7.40
N LEU A 177 -7.19 -5.00 -6.26
CA LEU A 177 -7.85 -4.73 -4.97
C LEU A 177 -8.56 -3.39 -4.95
N HIS A 178 -7.95 -2.32 -5.49
CA HIS A 178 -8.59 -1.01 -5.53
C HIS A 178 -9.84 -1.03 -6.42
N LYS A 179 -9.79 -1.67 -7.59
CA LYS A 179 -10.97 -1.77 -8.47
C LYS A 179 -12.12 -2.49 -7.78
N LEU A 180 -11.85 -3.65 -7.20
CA LEU A 180 -12.85 -4.44 -6.46
C LEU A 180 -13.44 -3.65 -5.29
N THR A 181 -12.61 -3.14 -4.39
CA THR A 181 -13.09 -2.43 -3.19
C THR A 181 -13.78 -1.10 -3.51
N THR A 182 -13.37 -0.41 -4.57
CA THR A 182 -14.11 0.78 -5.04
C THR A 182 -15.46 0.39 -5.60
N TRP A 183 -15.54 -0.68 -6.38
CA TRP A 183 -16.80 -1.14 -6.95
C TRP A 183 -17.78 -1.56 -5.84
N LEU A 184 -17.33 -2.34 -4.86
CA LEU A 184 -18.16 -2.71 -3.71
C LEU A 184 -18.70 -1.48 -2.99
N ALA A 185 -17.80 -0.61 -2.51
CA ALA A 185 -18.16 0.57 -1.72
C ALA A 185 -18.95 1.62 -2.50
N LYS A 186 -18.92 1.67 -3.83
CA LYS A 186 -19.73 2.63 -4.58
C LYS A 186 -21.15 2.14 -4.86
N ASN A 187 -21.35 0.84 -5.02
CA ASN A 187 -22.60 0.30 -5.55
C ASN A 187 -23.54 -0.28 -4.48
N HIS A 188 -23.03 -0.61 -3.28
CA HIS A 188 -23.82 -1.28 -2.24
C HIS A 188 -23.89 -0.46 -0.96
N SER A 189 -25.05 -0.45 -0.30
CA SER A 189 -25.22 0.23 1.00
C SER A 189 -24.52 -0.53 2.11
N THR A 190 -24.67 -1.85 2.17
CA THR A 190 -24.02 -2.71 3.18
C THR A 190 -23.19 -3.81 2.52
N ILE A 191 -21.94 -3.94 2.96
CA ILE A 191 -21.01 -4.95 2.46
C ILE A 191 -20.61 -5.85 3.63
N VAL A 192 -20.89 -7.14 3.48
CA VAL A 192 -20.57 -8.17 4.48
C VAL A 192 -19.33 -8.93 4.02
N ILE A 193 -18.30 -8.98 4.86
CA ILE A 193 -17.09 -9.77 4.61
C ILE A 193 -16.86 -10.75 5.76
N GLU A 194 -16.27 -11.90 5.47
CA GLU A 194 -15.83 -12.83 6.51
C GLU A 194 -14.62 -12.29 7.26
N ASP A 195 -14.56 -12.49 8.59
CA ASP A 195 -13.32 -12.26 9.32
C ASP A 195 -12.31 -13.37 9.03
N LEU A 196 -11.40 -13.20 8.06
CA LEU A 196 -10.38 -14.21 7.78
C LEU A 196 -9.19 -14.16 8.76
N ASN A 197 -8.77 -15.32 9.30
CA ASN A 197 -7.50 -15.43 10.03
C ASN A 197 -6.30 -15.43 9.08
N VAL A 198 -6.03 -14.30 8.43
CA VAL A 198 -4.93 -14.19 7.46
C VAL A 198 -3.60 -14.64 8.07
N SER A 199 -3.35 -14.34 9.35
CA SER A 199 -2.13 -14.74 10.04
C SER A 199 -2.02 -16.27 10.20
N GLY A 200 -3.11 -16.95 10.54
CA GLY A 200 -3.18 -18.41 10.64
C GLY A 200 -3.07 -19.09 9.27
N MET A 201 -3.79 -18.55 8.28
CA MET A 201 -3.74 -19.00 6.88
C MET A 201 -2.33 -18.96 6.30
N LEU A 202 -1.54 -17.92 6.63
CA LEU A 202 -0.16 -17.79 6.20
C LEU A 202 0.80 -18.81 6.84
N LYS A 203 0.40 -19.50 7.93
CA LYS A 203 1.20 -20.59 8.52
C LYS A 203 1.19 -21.85 7.64
N ASN A 204 0.17 -22.04 6.81
CA ASN A 204 0.15 -23.15 5.86
C ASN A 204 1.08 -22.86 4.68
N HIS A 205 2.30 -23.39 4.73
CA HIS A 205 3.34 -23.13 3.72
C HIS A 205 2.94 -23.49 2.28
N LYS A 206 2.02 -24.45 2.08
CA LYS A 206 1.54 -24.84 0.73
C LYS A 206 0.72 -23.72 0.07
N LEU A 207 -0.12 -23.03 0.86
CA LEU A 207 -1.02 -21.99 0.37
C LEU A 207 -0.55 -20.56 0.68
N ALA A 208 0.40 -20.40 1.61
CA ALA A 208 0.88 -19.10 2.08
C ALA A 208 1.27 -18.16 0.94
N SER A 209 1.98 -18.66 -0.09
CA SER A 209 2.37 -17.83 -1.24
C SER A 209 1.18 -17.34 -2.05
N ALA A 210 0.11 -18.13 -2.16
CA ALA A 210 -1.07 -17.78 -2.93
C ALA A 210 -1.98 -16.84 -2.12
N ILE A 211 -2.15 -17.10 -0.83
CA ILE A 211 -2.86 -16.23 0.12
C ILE A 211 -2.18 -14.86 0.20
N ALA A 212 -0.85 -14.86 0.32
CA ALA A 212 -0.06 -13.63 0.30
C ALA A 212 -0.16 -12.88 -1.03
N ASP A 213 -0.49 -13.53 -2.15
CA ASP A 213 -0.71 -12.88 -3.46
C ASP A 213 -2.08 -12.19 -3.52
N CYS A 214 -3.10 -12.76 -2.88
CA CYS A 214 -4.46 -12.20 -2.83
C CYS A 214 -4.53 -10.91 -1.99
N GLY A 215 -3.76 -10.84 -0.89
CA GLY A 215 -3.65 -9.61 -0.10
C GLY A 215 -4.90 -9.29 0.73
N PHE A 216 -5.50 -10.30 1.38
CA PHE A 216 -6.74 -10.15 2.16
C PHE A 216 -6.70 -9.04 3.23
N TYR A 217 -5.57 -8.86 3.92
CA TYR A 217 -5.42 -7.73 4.86
C TYR A 217 -5.59 -6.38 4.15
N GLU A 218 -4.97 -6.23 2.98
CA GLU A 218 -5.05 -5.00 2.20
C GLU A 218 -6.46 -4.81 1.61
N PHE A 219 -7.13 -5.88 1.20
CA PHE A 219 -8.55 -5.85 0.82
C PHE A 219 -9.41 -5.26 1.94
N LYS A 220 -9.35 -5.84 3.15
CA LYS A 220 -10.10 -5.35 4.33
C LYS A 220 -9.75 -3.89 4.62
N ARG A 221 -8.45 -3.56 4.72
CA ARG A 221 -7.98 -2.18 4.97
C ARG A 221 -8.51 -1.19 3.94
N GLN A 222 -8.51 -1.56 2.66
CA GLN A 222 -8.98 -0.69 1.58
C GLN A 222 -10.49 -0.51 1.61
N LEU A 223 -11.21 -1.60 1.83
CA LEU A 223 -12.66 -1.57 1.90
C LEU A 223 -13.12 -0.71 3.09
N THR A 224 -12.51 -0.85 4.26
CA THR A 224 -12.84 -0.05 5.46
C THR A 224 -12.81 1.45 5.19
N TYR A 225 -11.72 2.00 4.62
CA TYR A 225 -11.68 3.45 4.39
C TYR A 225 -12.59 3.88 3.22
N LYS A 226 -12.85 3.00 2.23
CA LYS A 226 -13.72 3.34 1.11
C LYS A 226 -15.20 3.32 1.47
N CYS A 227 -15.60 2.40 2.35
CA CYS A 227 -16.93 2.39 2.94
C CYS A 227 -17.19 3.73 3.66
N GLN A 228 -16.22 4.22 4.44
CA GLN A 228 -16.29 5.56 5.04
C GLN A 228 -16.36 6.69 4.02
N TRP A 229 -15.66 6.57 2.88
CA TRP A 229 -15.67 7.60 1.85
C TRP A 229 -16.99 7.67 1.07
N TYR A 230 -17.56 6.52 0.75
CA TYR A 230 -18.73 6.46 -0.12
C TYR A 230 -20.03 6.31 0.64
N ASP A 231 -20.00 6.34 1.97
CA ASP A 231 -21.18 6.13 2.82
C ASP A 231 -21.80 4.75 2.61
N SER A 232 -20.97 3.72 2.77
CA SER A 232 -21.39 2.32 2.85
C SER A 232 -21.04 1.76 4.21
N GLU A 233 -21.86 0.86 4.72
CA GLU A 233 -21.58 0.08 5.91
C GLU A 233 -20.69 -1.12 5.57
N LEU A 234 -19.70 -1.38 6.43
CA LEU A 234 -18.86 -2.59 6.36
C LEU A 234 -19.16 -3.46 7.57
N VAL A 235 -19.80 -4.60 7.34
CA VAL A 235 -20.06 -5.62 8.36
C VAL A 235 -19.02 -6.71 8.23
N ILE A 236 -18.40 -7.06 9.36
CA ILE A 236 -17.47 -8.18 9.43
C ILE A 236 -18.21 -9.33 10.12
N ALA A 237 -18.59 -10.35 9.35
CA ALA A 237 -19.24 -11.52 9.87
C ALA A 237 -18.24 -12.39 10.66
N ASP A 238 -18.69 -12.87 11.82
CA ASP A 238 -17.89 -13.76 12.66
C ASP A 238 -17.59 -15.08 11.94
N ARG A 239 -16.37 -15.59 12.17
CA ARG A 239 -15.87 -16.85 11.56
C ARG A 239 -16.74 -18.08 11.81
N PHE A 240 -17.51 -18.05 12.88
CA PHE A 240 -18.30 -19.19 13.36
C PHE A 240 -19.78 -19.04 13.06
N TYR A 241 -20.16 -18.06 12.23
CA TYR A 241 -21.53 -17.97 11.75
C TYR A 241 -21.80 -19.15 10.79
N PRO A 242 -22.74 -20.07 11.11
CA PRO A 242 -22.96 -21.27 10.32
C PRO A 242 -23.67 -20.92 9.01
N SER A 243 -22.91 -20.65 7.95
CA SER A 243 -23.44 -20.36 6.61
C SER A 243 -23.96 -21.60 5.87
N SER A 244 -23.75 -22.80 6.42
CA SER A 244 -24.09 -24.10 5.82
C SER A 244 -25.43 -24.69 6.32
N GLN A 245 -26.28 -23.90 6.97
CA GLN A 245 -27.61 -24.30 7.45
C GLN A 245 -28.75 -23.43 6.90
N LEU A 246 -28.58 -22.88 5.69
CA LEU A 246 -29.65 -22.23 4.94
C LEU A 246 -30.00 -23.06 3.70
#